data_AF-B1I5I5-F1
#
_entry.id   AF-B1I5I5-F1
#
_cell.length_a   1.000
_cell.length_b   1.000
_cell.length_c   1.000
_cell.angle_alpha   90.00
_cell.angle_beta   90.00
_cell.angle_gamma   90.00
#
_symmetry.space_group_name_H-M   'P 1'
#
loop_
_entity.id
_entity.type
_entity.pdbx_description
1 polymer ?
#
loop_
_entity_poly.entity_id
_entity_poly.type
_entity_poly.pdbx_seq_one_letter_code
_entity_poly.pdbx_strand_id
1 'polypeptide(L)'
;MDWEKVLREADELARQLRRAGVDLNEAVNEAEKALTFYLYKNCNEEAMRRYLSTMATNPPPRSKKTQRYYCAIRDLWEGWRTDLSGRDKARAWGWAVRLAKVGK
;
A
#
# COMPACT_ATOMS: atom_id res chain seq x y z
N MET A 1 12.83 12.67 -12.54
CA MET A 1 12.33 11.53 -11.74
C MET A 1 13.47 11.05 -10.89
N ASP A 2 13.32 11.15 -9.58
CA ASP A 2 14.39 10.92 -8.61
C ASP A 2 14.29 9.48 -8.09
N TRP A 3 14.96 8.57 -8.79
CA TRP A 3 14.85 7.13 -8.51
C TRP A 3 15.39 6.77 -7.13
N GLU A 4 16.40 7.48 -6.65
CA GLU A 4 16.93 7.30 -5.29
C GLU A 4 15.88 7.65 -4.24
N LYS A 5 15.15 8.76 -4.43
CA LYS A 5 14.02 9.10 -3.56
C LYS A 5 12.93 8.02 -3.61
N VAL A 6 12.53 7.56 -4.80
CA VAL A 6 11.50 6.51 -4.97
C VAL A 6 11.89 5.22 -4.25
N LEU A 7 13.13 4.77 -4.39
CA LEU A 7 13.61 3.54 -3.75
C LEU A 7 13.76 3.68 -2.24
N ARG A 8 14.20 4.84 -1.74
CA ARG A 8 14.29 5.11 -0.30
C ARG A 8 12.93 5.05 0.37
N GLU A 9 11.93 5.72 -0.22
CA GLU A 9 10.55 5.72 0.28
C GLU A 9 9.94 4.31 0.19
N ALA A 10 10.26 3.57 -0.88
CA ALA A 10 9.83 2.19 -1.04
C ALA A 10 10.39 1.27 0.05
N ASP A 11 11.66 1.42 0.39
CA ASP A 11 12.31 0.61 1.42
C ASP A 11 11.73 0.90 2.82
N GLU A 12 11.48 2.17 3.14
CA GLU A 12 10.82 2.55 4.39
C GLU A 12 9.41 1.95 4.48
N LEU A 13 8.61 2.08 3.42
CA LEU A 13 7.26 1.53 3.38
C LEU A 13 7.27 -0.01 3.45
N ALA A 14 8.26 -0.67 2.84
CA ALA A 14 8.45 -2.12 2.95
C ALA A 14 8.75 -2.55 4.39
N ARG A 15 9.60 -1.80 5.11
CA ARG A 15 9.89 -2.06 6.53
C ARG A 15 8.65 -1.87 7.40
N GLN A 16 7.84 -0.85 7.13
CA GLN A 16 6.59 -0.62 7.87
C GLN A 16 5.55 -1.73 7.58
N LEU A 17 5.42 -2.19 6.33
CA LEU A 17 4.58 -3.34 5.96
C LEU A 17 4.98 -4.62 6.73
N ARG A 18 6.28 -4.90 6.86
CA ARG A 18 6.76 -6.05 7.65
C ARG A 18 6.48 -5.90 9.15
N ARG A 19 6.52 -4.68 9.68
CA ARG A 19 6.28 -4.39 11.10
C ARG A 19 4.80 -4.34 11.46
N ALA A 20 3.89 -4.25 10.49
CA ALA A 20 2.46 -4.15 10.73
C ALA A 20 1.85 -5.40 11.42
N GLY A 21 2.62 -6.48 11.62
CA GLY A 21 2.22 -7.63 12.45
C GLY A 21 1.08 -8.45 11.84
N VAL A 22 0.83 -8.25 10.55
CA VAL A 22 -0.18 -8.95 9.77
C VAL A 22 0.49 -9.98 8.85
N ASP A 23 -0.23 -11.03 8.43
CA ASP A 23 0.26 -11.97 7.41
C ASP A 23 0.78 -11.22 6.18
N LEU A 24 2.09 -11.32 5.97
CA LEU A 24 2.81 -10.58 4.95
C LEU A 24 2.33 -10.94 3.54
N ASN A 25 1.94 -12.20 3.29
CA ASN A 25 1.49 -12.61 1.97
C ASN A 25 0.13 -12.01 1.63
N GLU A 26 -0.82 -12.06 2.58
CA GLU A 26 -2.13 -11.43 2.38
C GLU A 26 -2.01 -9.91 2.28
N ALA A 27 -1.24 -9.26 3.16
CA ALA A 27 -1.03 -7.81 3.13
C ALA A 27 -0.37 -7.34 1.83
N VAL A 28 0.62 -8.07 1.31
CA VAL A 28 1.24 -7.81 0.00
C VAL A 28 0.21 -7.92 -1.13
N ASN A 29 -0.60 -8.97 -1.15
CA ASN A 29 -1.62 -9.17 -2.20
C ASN A 29 -2.69 -8.07 -2.17
N GLU A 30 -3.19 -7.69 -0.99
CA GLU A 30 -4.13 -6.58 -0.88
C GLU A 30 -3.49 -5.23 -1.25
N ALA A 31 -2.19 -5.03 -0.94
CA ALA A 31 -1.44 -3.85 -1.37
C ALA A 31 -1.22 -3.79 -2.90
N GLU A 32 -1.05 -4.93 -3.58
CA GLU A 32 -0.99 -5.02 -5.05
C GLU A 32 -2.33 -4.64 -5.70
N LYS A 33 -3.45 -5.09 -5.12
CA LYS A 33 -4.80 -4.70 -5.58
C LYS A 33 -5.02 -3.20 -5.41
N ALA A 34 -4.64 -2.66 -4.25
CA ALA A 34 -4.73 -1.23 -3.98
C ALA A 34 -3.89 -0.41 -4.97
N LEU A 35 -2.67 -0.85 -5.30
CA LEU A 35 -1.84 -0.23 -6.32
C LEU A 35 -2.49 -0.27 -7.71
N THR A 36 -3.06 -1.41 -8.08
CA THR A 36 -3.76 -1.59 -9.36
C THR A 36 -4.94 -0.63 -9.46
N PHE A 37 -5.72 -0.49 -8.38
CA PHE A 37 -6.81 0.48 -8.30
C PHE A 37 -6.30 1.93 -8.42
N TYR A 38 -5.21 2.27 -7.73
CA TYR A 38 -4.61 3.60 -7.81
C TYR A 38 -4.18 3.95 -9.24
N LEU A 39 -3.53 3.02 -9.94
CA LEU A 39 -3.15 3.18 -11.34
C LEU A 39 -4.37 3.29 -12.26
N TYR A 40 -5.38 2.44 -12.06
CA TYR A 40 -6.64 2.47 -12.82
C TYR A 40 -7.38 3.81 -12.67
N LYS A 41 -7.31 4.44 -11.48
CA LYS A 41 -7.87 5.76 -11.20
C LYS A 41 -6.93 6.91 -11.58
N ASN A 42 -5.96 6.69 -12.47
CA ASN A 42 -4.99 7.70 -12.92
C ASN A 42 -4.21 8.35 -11.76
N CYS A 43 -3.84 7.55 -10.75
CA CYS A 43 -3.13 8.00 -9.56
C CYS A 43 -3.89 9.07 -8.74
N ASN A 44 -5.22 9.03 -8.76
CA ASN A 44 -6.06 9.89 -7.93
C ASN A 44 -5.99 9.45 -6.45
N GLU A 45 -5.40 10.30 -5.62
CA GLU A 45 -5.20 10.01 -4.19
C GLU A 45 -6.48 10.02 -3.37
N GLU A 46 -7.45 10.87 -3.71
CA GLU A 46 -8.75 10.88 -3.03
C GLU A 46 -9.53 9.59 -3.30
N ALA A 47 -9.50 9.12 -4.54
CA ALA A 47 -10.09 7.84 -4.92
C ALA A 47 -9.44 6.69 -4.15
N MET A 48 -8.11 6.72 -3.99
CA MET A 48 -7.36 5.73 -3.21
C MET A 48 -7.74 5.75 -1.73
N ARG A 49 -7.78 6.94 -1.11
CA ARG A 49 -8.21 7.09 0.30
C ARG A 49 -9.61 6.55 0.51
N ARG A 50 -10.54 6.85 -0.40
CA ARG A 50 -11.92 6.35 -0.33
C ARG A 50 -11.98 4.84 -0.49
N TYR A 51 -11.20 4.27 -1.41
CA TYR A 51 -11.10 2.83 -1.62
C TYR A 51 -10.58 2.11 -0.36
N LEU A 52 -9.45 2.56 0.18
CA LEU A 52 -8.86 1.99 1.40
C LEU A 52 -9.80 2.13 2.60
N SER A 53 -10.46 3.28 2.77
CA SER A 53 -11.45 3.49 3.83
C SER A 53 -12.65 2.54 3.70
N THR A 54 -13.12 2.33 2.47
CA THR A 54 -14.23 1.39 2.20
C THR A 54 -13.82 -0.03 2.53
N MET A 55 -12.64 -0.47 2.09
CA MET A 55 -12.13 -1.82 2.34
C MET A 55 -11.75 -2.06 3.80
N ALA A 56 -11.31 -1.03 4.53
CA ALA A 56 -11.04 -1.10 5.97
C ALA A 56 -12.33 -1.19 6.81
N THR A 57 -13.44 -0.65 6.32
CA THR A 57 -14.72 -0.60 7.05
C THR A 57 -15.65 -1.77 6.70
N ASN A 58 -15.74 -2.09 5.41
CA ASN A 58 -16.65 -3.13 4.90
C ASN A 58 -15.99 -3.90 3.73
N PRO A 59 -14.96 -4.72 4.01
CA PRO A 59 -14.37 -5.55 2.98
C PRO A 59 -15.39 -6.58 2.48
N PRO A 60 -15.34 -6.98 1.20
CA PRO A 60 -16.18 -8.07 0.70
C PRO A 60 -16.01 -9.33 1.57
N PRO A 61 -17.07 -10.15 1.74
CA PRO A 61 -17.22 -11.12 2.83
C PRO A 61 -16.34 -12.39 2.74
N ARG A 62 -15.08 -12.28 2.32
CA ARG A 62 -14.16 -13.44 2.27
C ARG A 62 -13.37 -13.69 3.55
N SER A 63 -13.20 -12.74 4.48
CA SER A 63 -12.68 -13.01 5.84
C SER A 63 -12.56 -11.76 6.72
N LYS A 64 -12.84 -11.86 8.03
CA LYS A 64 -12.53 -10.81 9.03
C LYS A 64 -11.03 -10.44 9.07
N LYS A 65 -10.14 -11.35 8.63
CA LYS A 65 -8.70 -11.10 8.48
C LYS A 65 -8.41 -10.04 7.42
N THR A 66 -9.17 -10.05 6.32
CA THR A 66 -9.06 -9.08 5.21
C THR A 66 -9.24 -7.64 5.69
N GLN A 67 -10.15 -7.41 6.63
CA GLN A 67 -10.37 -6.09 7.22
C GLN A 67 -9.11 -5.55 7.91
N ARG A 68 -8.43 -6.37 8.72
CA ARG A 68 -7.21 -5.96 9.42
C ARG A 68 -6.08 -5.59 8.47
N TYR A 69 -5.93 -6.33 7.36
CA TYR A 69 -4.94 -5.98 6.32
C TYR A 69 -5.24 -4.62 5.71
N TYR A 70 -6.49 -4.36 5.32
CA TYR A 70 -6.87 -3.06 4.75
C TYR A 70 -6.78 -1.91 5.75
N CYS A 71 -7.05 -2.14 7.04
CA CYS A 71 -6.78 -1.15 8.08
C CYS A 71 -5.28 -0.82 8.12
N ALA A 72 -4.42 -1.83 8.25
CA ALA A 72 -2.97 -1.61 8.27
C ALA A 72 -2.47 -0.88 7.02
N ILE A 73 -2.95 -1.27 5.83
CA ILE A 73 -2.59 -0.61 4.56
C ILE A 73 -3.09 0.83 4.51
N ARG A 74 -4.31 1.10 4.99
CA ARG A 74 -4.86 2.46 5.10
C ARG A 74 -4.02 3.32 6.03
N ASP A 75 -3.75 2.84 7.24
CA ASP A 75 -2.94 3.54 8.22
C ASP A 75 -1.52 3.82 7.68
N LEU A 76 -0.94 2.88 6.93
CA LEU A 76 0.33 3.11 6.19
C LEU A 76 0.19 4.19 5.12
N TRP A 77 -0.85 4.12 4.29
CA TRP A 77 -1.08 5.11 3.23
C TRP A 77 -1.31 6.53 3.77
N GLU A 78 -2.08 6.66 4.85
CA GLU A 78 -2.36 7.94 5.50
C GLU A 78 -1.15 8.47 6.29
N GLY A 79 -0.37 7.57 6.91
CA GLY A 79 0.87 7.90 7.62
C GLY A 79 2.05 8.19 6.70
N TRP A 80 1.98 7.82 5.42
CA TRP A 80 3.07 7.98 4.46
C TRP A 80 3.24 9.45 4.03
N ARG A 81 4.07 10.16 4.79
CA ARG A 81 4.48 11.54 4.53
C ARG A 81 5.58 11.57 3.47
N THR A 82 5.17 11.63 2.21
CA THR A 82 6.07 11.70 1.07
C THR A 82 5.68 12.85 0.15
N ASP A 83 6.66 13.52 -0.47
CA ASP A 83 6.39 14.47 -1.56
C ASP A 83 6.17 13.76 -2.90
N LEU A 84 6.29 12.42 -2.94
CA LEU A 84 5.97 11.65 -4.14
C LEU A 84 4.48 11.75 -4.43
N SER A 85 4.14 12.00 -5.69
CA SER A 85 2.76 12.06 -6.15
C SER A 85 2.60 11.28 -7.44
N GLY A 86 1.34 10.99 -7.79
CA GLY A 86 1.01 10.38 -9.07
C GLY A 86 1.72 9.03 -9.29
N ARG A 87 2.35 8.90 -10.46
CA ARG A 87 3.05 7.67 -10.86
C ARG A 87 4.30 7.37 -10.03
N ASP A 88 4.94 8.37 -9.43
CA ASP A 88 6.14 8.15 -8.62
C ASP A 88 5.79 7.50 -7.28
N LYS A 89 4.68 7.95 -6.68
CA LYS A 89 4.09 7.32 -5.50
C LYS A 89 3.65 5.87 -5.79
N ALA A 90 3.04 5.66 -6.95
CA ALA A 90 2.67 4.31 -7.40
C ALA A 90 3.90 3.38 -7.57
N ARG A 91 5.01 3.92 -8.11
CA ARG A 91 6.27 3.18 -8.26
C ARG A 91 6.89 2.85 -6.91
N ALA A 92 6.96 3.81 -6.00
CA ALA A 92 7.49 3.59 -4.65
C ALA A 92 6.67 2.51 -3.92
N TRP A 93 5.34 2.56 -4.01
CA TRP A 93 4.47 1.53 -3.46
C TRP A 93 4.71 0.16 -4.09
N GLY A 94 4.79 0.08 -5.42
CA GLY A 94 5.05 -1.19 -6.12
C GLY A 94 6.41 -1.80 -5.75
N TRP A 95 7.44 -0.98 -5.60
CA TRP A 95 8.74 -1.43 -5.09
C TRP A 95 8.66 -1.88 -3.64
N ALA A 96 7.94 -1.14 -2.78
CA ALA A 96 7.78 -1.50 -1.38
C ALA A 96 7.14 -2.88 -1.21
N VAL A 97 6.10 -3.16 -1.99
CA VAL A 97 5.40 -4.45 -2.00
C VAL A 97 6.32 -5.59 -2.44
N ARG A 98 7.13 -5.37 -3.50
CA ARG A 98 8.14 -6.34 -3.95
C ARG A 98 9.22 -6.58 -2.90
N LEU A 99 9.76 -5.51 -2.31
CA LEU A 99 10.78 -5.57 -1.28
C LEU A 99 10.24 -6.30 -0.05
N ALA A 100 9.02 -5.99 0.40
CA ALA A 100 8.38 -6.64 1.54
C ALA A 100 8.27 -8.15 1.35
N LYS A 101 8.00 -8.62 0.12
CA LYS A 101 7.90 -10.04 -0.25
C LYS A 101 9.26 -10.75 -0.29
N VAL A 102 10.32 -10.07 -0.74
CA VAL A 102 11.66 -10.69 -0.95
C VAL A 102 12.46 -10.81 0.34
N GLY A 103 12.36 -9.86 1.27
CA GLY A 103 13.15 -9.91 2.51
C GLY A 103 12.55 -10.79 3.60
N LYS A 104 12.14 -12.00 3.22
CA LYS A 104 11.68 -13.07 4.11
C LYS A 104 12.86 -13.91 4.59
#